data_AF-B7GAG8-F1
#
_entry.id   AF-B7GAG8-F1
#
_cell.length_a   1.000
_cell.length_b   1.000
_cell.length_c   1.000
_cell.angle_alpha   90.00
_cell.angle_beta   90.00
_cell.angle_gamma   90.00
#
_symmetry.space_group_name_H-M   'P 1'
#
loop_
_entity.id
_entity.type
_entity.pdbx_description
1 polymer ?
#
loop_
_entity_poly.entity_id
_entity_poly.type
_entity_poly.pdbx_seq_one_letter_code
_entity_poly.pdbx_strand_id
1 'polypeptide(L)'
;MVTVQRRQTGDQSIAEENVAATVAGIDVGLKRKSSRGEYKKSPTPTWIYPVLAGFAALSIVTVPHPFQPHGQPTLNHVFYYGWLTALSTGLGALPFLFLPDIATFWVGISNAIAAGMMVAASYSLLVEGCTYSDPQDHSTVSCELRTALGALLGLGFILATKNFLDRYEDLKVGGLGGTGTDARKALLIFFVMTLHSFSEGVGIGVSFGGVHGSELGVFISASLAVHNVPEGLAIAVVLLPRGASVLTAAVWAISTSLPQPLMAVPAYLFVHHFIPILPVGLGFAGGAMAWVAFFELLSEAVEDTNLLTTIVVSLCSLVTMLFAQHMIEEGSRS
;
A
#
# COMPACT_ATOMS: atom_id res chain seq x y z
N MET A 1 3.92 -41.22 44.68
CA MET A 1 3.01 -41.81 43.69
C MET A 1 1.85 -40.85 43.53
N VAL A 2 1.93 -39.92 42.57
CA VAL A 2 0.87 -38.94 42.28
C VAL A 2 0.69 -38.89 40.77
N THR A 3 -0.57 -38.98 40.40
CA THR A 3 -1.16 -39.41 39.13
C THR A 3 -1.15 -38.30 38.07
N VAL A 4 -0.86 -38.68 36.83
CA VAL A 4 -1.02 -37.85 35.61
C VAL A 4 -2.50 -37.73 35.28
N GLN A 5 -3.03 -36.51 35.10
CA GLN A 5 -4.31 -36.29 34.43
C GLN A 5 -4.22 -35.27 33.29
N ARG A 6 -4.72 -35.73 32.15
CA ARG A 6 -4.74 -35.17 30.80
C ARG A 6 -5.81 -34.07 30.70
N ARG A 7 -5.45 -32.86 30.26
CA ARG A 7 -6.37 -31.80 29.81
C ARG A 7 -6.05 -31.50 28.34
N GLN A 8 -6.78 -32.12 27.42
CA GLN A 8 -6.63 -31.87 25.99
C GLN A 8 -7.96 -31.90 25.20
N THR A 9 -9.11 -31.86 25.87
CA THR A 9 -10.43 -32.04 25.22
C THR A 9 -11.29 -30.77 25.15
N GLY A 10 -10.81 -29.61 25.60
CA GLY A 10 -11.60 -28.37 25.60
C GLY A 10 -11.52 -27.54 24.32
N ASP A 11 -10.38 -27.56 23.62
CA ASP A 11 -10.11 -26.60 22.54
C ASP A 11 -10.68 -27.04 21.17
N GLN A 12 -10.76 -28.36 20.93
CA GLN A 12 -11.32 -28.90 19.68
C GLN A 12 -12.85 -28.81 19.63
N SER A 13 -13.52 -28.91 20.79
CA SER A 13 -14.98 -28.79 20.89
C SER A 13 -15.49 -27.40 20.52
N ILE A 14 -14.72 -26.34 20.84
CA ILE A 14 -15.11 -24.95 20.54
C ILE A 14 -14.92 -24.64 19.04
N ALA A 15 -13.89 -25.20 18.42
CA ALA A 15 -13.65 -25.03 16.98
C ALA A 15 -14.72 -25.73 16.13
N GLU A 16 -15.15 -26.93 16.51
CA GLU A 16 -16.20 -27.67 15.79
C GLU A 16 -17.58 -27.02 15.95
N GLU A 17 -17.89 -26.48 17.12
CA GLU A 17 -19.17 -25.79 17.40
C GLU A 17 -19.31 -24.48 16.60
N ASN A 18 -18.22 -23.74 16.43
CA ASN A 18 -18.19 -22.50 15.62
C ASN A 18 -18.35 -22.75 14.12
N VAL A 19 -17.78 -23.85 13.60
CA VAL A 19 -17.94 -24.24 12.19
C VAL A 19 -19.37 -24.76 11.94
N ALA A 20 -19.94 -25.52 12.88
CA ALA A 20 -21.32 -26.00 12.78
C ALA A 20 -22.36 -24.86 12.86
N ALA A 21 -22.15 -23.85 13.72
CA ALA A 21 -23.04 -22.69 13.83
C ALA A 21 -23.05 -21.82 12.56
N THR A 22 -21.91 -21.71 11.87
CA THR A 22 -21.78 -20.96 10.61
C THR A 22 -22.53 -21.63 9.44
N VAL A 23 -22.67 -22.96 9.46
CA VAL A 23 -23.40 -23.72 8.42
C VAL A 23 -24.91 -23.78 8.70
N ALA A 24 -25.34 -23.63 9.95
CA ALA A 24 -26.74 -23.82 10.36
C ALA A 24 -27.61 -22.54 10.36
N GLY A 25 -27.05 -21.35 10.10
CA GLY A 25 -27.82 -20.10 10.06
C GLY A 25 -28.49 -19.72 11.39
N ILE A 26 -28.00 -20.27 12.51
CA ILE A 26 -28.50 -19.97 13.85
C ILE A 26 -27.72 -18.77 14.37
N ASP A 27 -28.41 -17.63 14.47
CA ASP A 27 -27.90 -16.40 15.05
C ASP A 27 -27.67 -16.61 16.56
N VAL A 28 -26.47 -17.07 16.91
CA VAL A 28 -26.03 -17.14 18.31
C VAL A 28 -25.80 -15.71 18.76
N GLY A 29 -26.80 -15.16 19.43
CA GLY A 29 -26.82 -13.80 19.97
C GLY A 29 -25.68 -13.52 20.95
N LEU A 30 -24.48 -13.32 20.42
CA LEU A 30 -23.39 -12.65 21.10
C LEU A 30 -23.74 -11.17 21.11
N LYS A 31 -23.97 -10.62 22.31
CA LYS A 31 -24.15 -9.20 22.57
C LYS A 31 -23.11 -8.40 21.76
N ARG A 32 -23.55 -7.83 20.64
CA ARG A 32 -22.85 -6.78 19.91
C ARG A 32 -22.59 -5.65 20.90
N LYS A 33 -21.38 -5.56 21.43
CA LYS A 33 -20.90 -4.34 22.08
C LYS A 33 -20.62 -3.34 20.97
N SER A 34 -21.71 -2.81 20.40
CA SER A 34 -21.70 -1.71 19.46
C SER A 34 -21.19 -0.47 20.19
N SER A 35 -19.87 -0.31 20.30
CA SER A 35 -19.29 1.01 20.50
C SER A 35 -19.51 1.79 19.20
N ARG A 36 -20.69 2.41 19.10
CA ARG A 36 -20.97 3.49 18.13
C ARG A 36 -20.05 4.66 18.49
N GLY A 37 -18.81 4.59 18.05
CA GLY A 37 -17.92 5.75 18.02
C GLY A 37 -18.21 6.52 16.76
N GLU A 38 -18.87 7.67 16.86
CA GLU A 38 -18.78 8.68 15.81
C GLU A 38 -17.30 9.09 15.72
N TYR A 39 -16.67 8.82 14.59
CA TYR A 39 -15.28 9.24 14.36
C TYR A 39 -15.23 10.74 14.16
N LYS A 40 -14.99 11.46 15.26
CA LYS A 40 -14.90 12.91 15.27
C LYS A 40 -13.56 13.35 14.69
N LYS A 41 -13.59 14.19 13.64
CA LYS A 41 -12.37 14.78 13.02
C LYS A 41 -11.49 15.42 14.10
N SER A 42 -10.26 14.93 14.25
CA SER A 42 -9.26 15.58 15.11
C SER A 42 -8.74 16.85 14.42
N PRO A 43 -8.37 17.90 15.18
CA PRO A 43 -7.71 19.06 14.60
C PRO A 43 -6.38 18.65 13.98
N THR A 44 -6.04 19.21 12.82
CA THR A 44 -4.77 18.94 12.16
C THR A 44 -3.60 19.30 13.09
N PRO A 45 -2.67 18.37 13.37
CA PRO A 45 -1.50 18.65 14.19
C PRO A 45 -0.63 19.77 13.61
N THR A 46 -0.03 20.59 14.48
CA THR A 46 0.76 21.76 14.05
C THR A 46 2.02 21.41 13.26
N TRP A 47 2.57 20.20 13.43
CA TRP A 47 3.75 19.72 12.69
C TRP A 47 3.47 19.49 11.19
N ILE A 48 2.19 19.37 10.80
CA ILE A 48 1.80 19.17 9.40
C ILE A 48 2.13 20.39 8.53
N TYR A 49 1.93 21.61 9.05
CA TYR A 49 2.17 22.85 8.31
C TYR A 49 3.63 23.04 7.87
N PRO A 50 4.66 22.89 8.74
CA PRO A 50 6.04 22.98 8.29
C PRO A 50 6.43 21.85 7.33
N VAL A 51 5.84 20.65 7.44
CA VAL A 51 6.09 19.56 6.48
C VAL A 51 5.55 19.92 5.09
N LEU A 52 4.33 20.45 5.00
CA LEU A 52 3.77 20.92 3.74
C LEU A 52 4.54 22.09 3.13
N ALA A 53 5.02 23.02 3.98
CA ALA A 53 5.91 24.09 3.53
C ALA A 53 7.22 23.52 2.98
N GLY A 54 7.78 22.49 3.62
CA GLY A 54 8.94 21.74 3.14
C GLY A 54 8.69 21.07 1.79
N PHE A 55 7.54 20.40 1.63
CA PHE A 55 7.14 19.79 0.35
C PHE A 55 7.00 20.84 -0.76
N ALA A 56 6.35 21.96 -0.49
CA ALA A 56 6.22 23.06 -1.45
C ALA A 56 7.59 23.65 -1.83
N ALA A 57 8.46 23.89 -0.86
CA ALA A 57 9.82 24.37 -1.10
C ALA A 57 10.63 23.36 -1.93
N LEU A 58 10.53 22.07 -1.62
CA LEU A 58 11.20 21.01 -2.37
C LEU A 58 10.71 20.99 -3.83
N SER A 59 9.40 21.08 -4.06
CA SER A 59 8.84 21.17 -5.42
C SER A 59 9.40 22.34 -6.20
N ILE A 60 9.53 23.52 -5.59
CA ILE A 60 10.01 24.74 -6.26
C ILE A 60 11.52 24.64 -6.55
N VAL A 61 12.31 24.16 -5.59
CA VAL A 61 13.78 24.11 -5.72
C VAL A 61 14.24 23.02 -6.68
N THR A 62 13.45 21.96 -6.85
CA THR A 62 13.83 20.81 -7.68
C THR A 62 13.29 20.85 -9.10
N VAL A 63 12.59 21.92 -9.50
CA VAL A 63 12.12 22.10 -10.89
C VAL A 63 13.31 22.00 -11.85
N PRO A 64 13.31 21.02 -12.78
CA PRO A 64 14.41 20.85 -13.71
C PRO A 64 14.33 21.91 -14.81
N HIS A 65 15.50 22.26 -15.37
CA HIS A 65 15.53 22.99 -16.64
C HIS A 65 14.88 22.13 -17.74
N PRO A 66 14.23 22.73 -18.76
CA PRO A 66 13.64 21.98 -19.85
C PRO A 66 14.65 21.04 -20.52
N PHE A 67 14.17 19.87 -20.98
CA PHE A 67 15.00 18.94 -21.75
C PHE A 67 15.64 19.65 -22.94
N GLN A 68 16.95 19.52 -23.08
CA GLN A 68 17.66 19.99 -24.27
C GLN A 68 17.33 19.06 -25.45
N PRO A 69 17.29 19.57 -26.70
CA PRO A 69 17.13 18.71 -27.87
C PRO A 69 18.20 17.62 -27.89
N HIS A 70 17.79 16.35 -27.85
CA HIS A 70 18.66 15.16 -27.74
C HIS A 70 19.49 15.06 -26.44
N GLY A 71 19.17 15.85 -25.41
CA GLY A 71 19.83 15.78 -24.11
C GLY A 71 19.34 14.61 -23.27
N GLN A 72 20.25 13.89 -22.62
CA GLN A 72 19.88 12.86 -21.64
C GLN A 72 19.23 13.50 -20.40
N PRO A 73 18.30 12.79 -19.73
CA PRO A 73 17.74 13.24 -18.46
C PRO A 73 18.83 13.53 -17.44
N THR A 74 18.72 14.63 -16.70
CA THR A 74 19.62 14.89 -15.56
C THR A 74 19.05 14.26 -14.28
N LEU A 75 19.88 14.10 -13.25
CA LEU A 75 19.43 13.60 -11.94
C LEU A 75 18.27 14.42 -11.36
N ASN A 76 18.25 15.73 -11.61
CA ASN A 76 17.16 16.61 -11.18
C ASN A 76 15.85 16.28 -11.89
N HIS A 77 15.88 15.89 -13.17
CA HIS A 77 14.67 15.42 -13.86
C HIS A 77 14.14 14.16 -13.19
N VAL A 78 15.00 13.15 -13.02
CA VAL A 78 14.62 11.85 -12.45
C VAL A 78 14.04 12.01 -11.04
N PHE A 79 14.72 12.80 -10.19
CA PHE A 79 14.22 13.12 -8.85
C PHE A 79 12.88 13.86 -8.90
N TYR A 80 12.76 14.90 -9.74
CA TYR A 80 11.58 15.73 -9.81
C TYR A 80 10.35 14.96 -10.28
N TYR A 81 10.50 14.09 -11.29
CA TYR A 81 9.39 13.26 -11.76
C TYR A 81 8.96 12.23 -10.70
N GLY A 82 9.91 11.57 -10.02
CA GLY A 82 9.58 10.74 -8.86
C GLY A 82 8.96 11.53 -7.70
N TRP A 83 9.33 12.79 -7.53
CA TRP A 83 8.74 13.66 -6.50
C TRP A 83 7.29 14.03 -6.84
N LEU A 84 7.00 14.30 -8.12
CA LEU A 84 5.63 14.55 -8.59
C LEU A 84 4.73 13.32 -8.43
N THR A 85 5.24 12.11 -8.69
CA THR A 85 4.48 10.89 -8.42
C THR A 85 4.20 10.73 -6.91
N ALA A 86 5.16 11.05 -6.04
CA ALA A 86 4.94 10.98 -4.59
C ALA A 86 3.89 11.99 -4.11
N LEU A 87 3.89 13.19 -4.68
CA LEU A 87 2.88 14.22 -4.38
C LEU A 87 1.48 13.83 -4.83
N SER A 88 1.34 13.13 -5.96
CA SER A 88 0.03 12.73 -6.45
C SER A 88 -0.66 11.73 -5.53
N THR A 89 0.09 10.93 -4.76
CA THR A 89 -0.48 10.09 -3.69
C THR A 89 -1.21 10.93 -2.64
N GLY A 90 -0.73 12.13 -2.31
CA GLY A 90 -1.45 13.04 -1.41
C GLY A 90 -2.81 13.51 -1.93
N LEU A 91 -2.99 13.57 -3.26
CA LEU A 91 -4.24 14.02 -3.88
C LEU A 91 -5.39 13.05 -3.63
N GLY A 92 -5.10 11.77 -3.37
CA GLY A 92 -6.09 10.76 -3.05
C GLY A 92 -6.90 11.06 -1.77
N ALA A 93 -6.38 11.90 -0.87
CA ALA A 93 -7.12 12.34 0.31
C ALA A 93 -8.13 13.48 0.04
N LEU A 94 -8.00 14.21 -1.08
CA LEU A 94 -8.79 15.41 -1.37
C LEU A 94 -10.31 15.18 -1.43
N PRO A 95 -10.83 14.06 -1.98
CA PRO A 95 -12.28 13.80 -1.99
C PRO A 95 -12.91 13.88 -0.59
N PHE A 96 -12.16 13.57 0.47
CA PHE A 96 -12.64 13.59 1.85
C PHE A 96 -12.71 14.98 2.49
N LEU A 97 -12.21 16.03 1.82
CA LEU A 97 -12.45 17.42 2.24
C LEU A 97 -13.94 17.76 2.24
N PHE A 98 -14.70 17.13 1.34
CA PHE A 98 -16.12 17.39 1.13
C PHE A 98 -17.04 16.37 1.80
N LEU A 99 -16.49 15.34 2.44
CA LEU A 99 -17.27 14.28 3.09
C LEU A 99 -17.40 14.51 4.61
N PRO A 100 -18.62 14.37 5.18
CA PRO A 100 -18.86 14.47 6.63
C PRO A 100 -18.34 13.22 7.37
N ASP A 101 -18.52 13.20 8.70
CA ASP A 101 -18.06 12.11 9.57
C ASP A 101 -18.54 10.73 9.10
N ILE A 102 -17.64 9.75 9.16
CA ILE A 102 -17.78 8.43 8.53
C ILE A 102 -18.22 7.42 9.60
N ALA A 103 -19.39 6.80 9.43
CA ALA A 103 -19.86 5.73 10.33
C ALA A 103 -19.01 4.45 10.19
N THR A 104 -18.95 3.62 11.23
CA THR A 104 -18.18 2.34 11.24
C THR A 104 -18.46 1.45 10.03
N PHE A 105 -19.71 1.37 9.56
CA PHE A 105 -20.04 0.64 8.33
C PHE A 105 -19.23 1.13 7.12
N TRP A 106 -19.10 2.46 6.96
CA TRP A 106 -18.33 3.05 5.87
C TRP A 106 -16.81 2.86 6.05
N VAL A 107 -16.35 2.63 7.28
CA VAL A 107 -14.96 2.20 7.57
C VAL A 107 -14.72 0.78 7.08
N GLY A 108 -15.65 -0.14 7.33
CA GLY A 108 -15.55 -1.48 6.79
C GLY A 108 -15.66 -1.55 5.26
N ILE A 109 -16.54 -0.75 4.63
CA ILE A 109 -16.58 -0.56 3.16
C ILE A 109 -15.23 -0.04 2.66
N SER A 110 -14.67 0.94 3.36
CA SER A 110 -13.38 1.56 3.06
C SER A 110 -12.25 0.52 3.08
N ASN A 111 -12.17 -0.30 4.14
CA ASN A 111 -11.21 -1.39 4.23
C ASN A 111 -11.42 -2.46 3.13
N ALA A 112 -12.67 -2.76 2.75
CA ALA A 112 -12.95 -3.69 1.66
C ALA A 112 -12.48 -3.17 0.29
N ILE A 113 -12.68 -1.87 0.02
CA ILE A 113 -12.17 -1.18 -1.18
C ILE A 113 -10.64 -1.25 -1.21
N ALA A 114 -9.98 -0.85 -0.12
CA ALA A 114 -8.53 -0.90 -0.01
C ALA A 114 -7.98 -2.33 -0.18
N ALA A 115 -8.60 -3.34 0.43
CA ALA A 115 -8.22 -4.74 0.27
C ALA A 115 -8.31 -5.19 -1.21
N GLY A 116 -9.41 -4.85 -1.89
CA GLY A 116 -9.59 -5.18 -3.31
C GLY A 116 -8.51 -4.56 -4.20
N MET A 117 -8.20 -3.28 -4.01
CA MET A 117 -7.12 -2.61 -4.75
C MET A 117 -5.74 -3.19 -4.43
N MET A 118 -5.44 -3.49 -3.16
CA MET A 118 -4.16 -4.09 -2.76
C MET A 118 -3.98 -5.50 -3.31
N VAL A 119 -5.05 -6.31 -3.38
CA VAL A 119 -4.99 -7.64 -4.02
C VAL A 119 -4.71 -7.51 -5.52
N ALA A 120 -5.39 -6.58 -6.22
CA ALA A 120 -5.12 -6.30 -7.62
C ALA A 120 -3.66 -5.87 -7.85
N ALA A 121 -3.16 -4.91 -7.07
CA ALA A 121 -1.77 -4.46 -7.14
C ALA A 121 -0.76 -5.59 -6.83
N SER A 122 -1.05 -6.42 -5.82
CA SER A 122 -0.22 -7.59 -5.49
C SER A 122 -0.15 -8.58 -6.66
N TYR A 123 -1.28 -8.83 -7.31
CA TYR A 123 -1.33 -9.68 -8.51
C TYR A 123 -0.49 -9.10 -9.64
N SER A 124 -0.65 -7.81 -9.96
CA SER A 124 0.13 -7.15 -11.01
C SER A 124 1.64 -7.21 -10.73
N LEU A 125 2.08 -6.94 -9.50
CA LEU A 125 3.50 -7.02 -9.13
C LEU A 125 4.07 -8.43 -9.24
N LEU A 126 3.31 -9.44 -8.83
CA LEU A 126 3.73 -10.83 -8.93
C LEU A 126 3.82 -11.28 -10.38
N VAL A 127 2.85 -10.90 -11.22
CA VAL A 127 2.89 -11.20 -12.66
C VAL A 127 4.07 -10.48 -13.31
N GLU A 128 4.21 -9.17 -13.08
CA GLU A 128 5.29 -8.36 -13.64
C GLU A 128 6.66 -8.92 -13.26
N GLY A 129 6.86 -9.30 -12.00
CA GLY A 129 8.10 -9.95 -11.56
C GLY A 129 8.35 -11.30 -12.24
N CYS A 130 7.31 -12.13 -12.44
CA CYS A 130 7.46 -13.43 -13.09
C CYS A 130 7.73 -13.31 -14.60
N THR A 131 7.11 -12.33 -15.26
CA THR A 131 7.24 -12.11 -16.70
C THR A 131 8.29 -11.07 -17.07
N TYR A 132 8.99 -10.53 -16.07
CA TYR A 132 10.02 -9.51 -16.27
C TYR A 132 11.09 -10.02 -17.25
N SER A 133 11.35 -9.23 -18.27
CA SER A 133 12.30 -9.55 -19.34
C SER A 133 13.06 -8.30 -19.72
N ASP A 134 14.36 -8.30 -19.47
CA ASP A 134 15.27 -7.25 -19.90
C ASP A 134 16.48 -7.89 -20.62
N PRO A 135 16.84 -7.44 -21.84
CA PRO A 135 17.99 -7.97 -22.57
C PRO A 135 19.33 -7.89 -21.82
N GLN A 136 19.42 -7.00 -20.83
CA GLN A 136 20.61 -6.80 -19.99
C GLN A 136 20.55 -7.60 -18.69
N ASP A 137 19.47 -8.36 -18.43
CA ASP A 137 19.43 -9.29 -17.32
C ASP A 137 20.29 -10.52 -17.62
N HIS A 138 21.49 -10.56 -17.04
CA HIS A 138 22.44 -11.67 -17.15
C HIS A 138 22.32 -12.70 -16.02
N SER A 139 21.28 -12.63 -15.18
CA SER A 139 21.07 -13.57 -14.08
C SER A 139 20.81 -14.99 -14.60
N THR A 140 21.46 -15.99 -13.98
CA THR A 140 21.26 -17.41 -14.29
C THR A 140 20.01 -18.01 -13.61
N VAL A 141 19.40 -17.27 -12.69
CA VAL A 141 18.21 -17.69 -11.95
C VAL A 141 16.96 -17.19 -12.68
N SER A 142 15.92 -18.00 -12.80
CA SER A 142 14.68 -17.59 -13.49
C SER A 142 13.96 -16.44 -12.74
N CYS A 143 13.20 -15.63 -13.48
CA CYS A 143 12.45 -14.50 -12.91
C CYS A 143 11.35 -14.97 -11.96
N GLU A 144 10.71 -16.10 -12.25
CA GLU A 144 9.68 -16.69 -11.39
C GLU A 144 10.24 -17.08 -10.03
N LEU A 145 11.43 -17.72 -10.00
CA LEU A 145 12.05 -18.11 -8.73
C LEU A 145 12.50 -16.88 -7.94
N ARG A 146 13.09 -15.88 -8.60
CA ARG A 146 13.47 -14.61 -7.96
C ARG A 146 12.26 -13.91 -7.35
N THR A 147 11.15 -13.85 -8.09
CA THR A 147 9.89 -13.26 -7.64
C THR A 147 9.27 -14.06 -6.49
N ALA A 148 9.23 -15.39 -6.59
CA ALA A 148 8.73 -16.25 -5.51
C ALA A 148 9.55 -16.10 -4.23
N LEU A 149 10.88 -16.05 -4.33
CA LEU A 149 11.76 -15.77 -3.20
C LEU A 149 11.47 -14.39 -2.59
N GLY A 150 11.33 -13.37 -3.44
CA GLY A 150 10.88 -12.04 -3.04
C GLY A 150 9.60 -12.10 -2.23
N ALA A 151 8.56 -12.74 -2.76
CA ALA A 151 7.24 -12.85 -2.13
C ALA A 151 7.29 -13.54 -0.76
N LEU A 152 8.08 -14.60 -0.62
CA LEU A 152 8.29 -15.26 0.67
C LEU A 152 9.04 -14.36 1.66
N LEU A 153 10.04 -13.61 1.21
CA LEU A 153 10.75 -12.63 2.03
C LEU A 153 9.83 -11.49 2.47
N GLY A 154 8.96 -11.00 1.59
CA GLY A 154 7.97 -9.96 1.89
C GLY A 154 6.97 -10.43 2.94
N LEU A 155 6.43 -11.64 2.77
CA LEU A 155 5.58 -12.29 3.77
C LEU A 155 6.31 -12.43 5.11
N GLY A 156 7.54 -12.95 5.10
CA GLY A 156 8.36 -13.10 6.30
C GLY A 156 8.63 -11.76 7.00
N PHE A 157 8.88 -10.70 6.24
CA PHE A 157 9.08 -9.36 6.76
C PHE A 157 7.83 -8.82 7.47
N ILE A 158 6.65 -9.01 6.90
CA ILE A 158 5.40 -8.57 7.54
C ILE A 158 5.09 -9.36 8.80
N LEU A 159 5.30 -10.68 8.78
CA LEU A 159 5.14 -11.50 9.97
C LEU A 159 6.12 -11.11 11.09
N ALA A 160 7.37 -10.84 10.74
CA ALA A 160 8.38 -10.36 11.68
C ALA A 160 8.02 -8.98 12.23
N THR A 161 7.56 -8.07 11.37
CA THR A 161 7.13 -6.71 11.74
C THR A 161 5.93 -6.76 12.67
N LYS A 162 4.90 -7.56 12.34
CA LYS A 162 3.75 -7.77 13.22
C LYS A 162 4.17 -8.32 14.58
N ASN A 163 4.93 -9.41 14.62
CA ASN A 163 5.44 -9.97 15.87
C ASN A 163 6.34 -9.01 16.68
N PHE A 164 7.01 -8.07 16.02
CA PHE A 164 7.78 -7.02 16.69
C PHE A 164 6.87 -5.94 17.27
N LEU A 165 5.92 -5.43 16.48
CA LEU A 165 4.97 -4.41 16.95
C LEU A 165 4.03 -4.99 18.02
N ASP A 166 3.71 -6.29 17.99
CA ASP A 166 2.96 -7.07 18.98
C ASP A 166 3.47 -6.93 20.41
N ARG A 167 4.75 -6.59 20.57
CA ARG A 167 5.39 -6.38 21.88
C ARG A 167 5.16 -4.99 22.46
N TYR A 168 4.62 -4.05 21.69
CA TYR A 168 4.37 -2.68 22.12
C TYR A 168 2.86 -2.42 22.14
N GLU A 169 2.31 -2.28 23.35
CA GLU A 169 0.87 -2.03 23.57
C GLU A 169 0.49 -0.54 23.47
N ASP A 170 1.43 0.38 23.72
CA ASP A 170 1.21 1.84 23.77
C ASP A 170 1.77 2.59 22.54
N LEU A 171 1.66 2.02 21.34
CA LEU A 171 2.07 2.73 20.12
C LEU A 171 1.13 3.90 19.85
N LYS A 172 1.67 5.12 19.87
CA LYS A 172 1.00 6.34 19.40
C LYS A 172 1.71 6.82 18.15
N VAL A 173 1.00 6.88 17.03
CA VAL A 173 1.51 7.48 15.80
C VAL A 173 1.05 8.94 15.75
N GLY A 174 1.97 9.84 15.42
CA GLY A 174 1.70 11.27 15.40
C GLY A 174 0.49 11.63 14.53
N GLY A 175 -0.57 12.15 15.16
CA GLY A 175 -1.80 12.57 14.48
C GLY A 175 -2.89 11.50 14.31
N LEU A 176 -2.69 10.28 14.84
CA LEU A 176 -3.74 9.25 14.93
C LEU A 176 -4.35 9.28 16.34
N GLY A 177 -5.68 9.39 16.40
CA GLY A 177 -6.45 9.51 17.65
C GLY A 177 -6.94 8.17 18.22
N GLY A 178 -6.56 7.05 17.59
CA GLY A 178 -7.06 5.71 17.89
C GLY A 178 -6.34 4.96 19.02
N THR A 179 -6.78 3.73 19.24
CA THR A 179 -6.18 2.76 20.18
C THR A 179 -4.79 2.29 19.71
N GLY A 180 -4.02 1.60 20.57
CA GLY A 180 -2.73 1.01 20.17
C GLY A 180 -2.81 0.08 18.95
N THR A 181 -3.95 -0.60 18.76
CA THR A 181 -4.22 -1.45 17.60
C THR A 181 -4.38 -0.64 16.30
N ASP A 182 -5.03 0.53 16.36
CA ASP A 182 -5.22 1.40 15.19
C ASP A 182 -3.89 1.98 14.71
N ALA A 183 -3.04 2.37 15.67
CA ALA A 183 -1.68 2.84 15.41
C ALA A 183 -0.81 1.75 14.76
N ARG A 184 -0.90 0.51 15.26
CA ARG A 184 -0.15 -0.62 14.69
C ARG A 184 -0.56 -0.91 13.24
N LYS A 185 -1.86 -0.92 12.96
CA LYS A 185 -2.38 -1.14 11.59
C LYS A 185 -1.95 -0.02 10.65
N ALA A 186 -2.07 1.23 11.09
CA ALA A 186 -1.59 2.37 10.30
C ALA A 186 -0.08 2.28 10.01
N LEU A 187 0.73 1.81 10.97
CA LEU A 187 2.16 1.56 10.76
C LEU A 187 2.43 0.41 9.79
N LEU A 188 1.71 -0.71 9.91
CA LEU A 188 1.85 -1.83 8.98
C LEU A 188 1.55 -1.39 7.55
N ILE A 189 0.44 -0.69 7.36
CA ILE A 189 0.05 -0.13 6.06
C ILE A 189 1.10 0.86 5.58
N PHE A 190 1.54 1.79 6.44
CA PHE A 190 2.62 2.72 6.11
C PHE A 190 3.86 1.99 5.58
N PHE A 191 4.35 0.97 6.28
CA PHE A 191 5.53 0.21 5.84
C PHE A 191 5.30 -0.53 4.53
N VAL A 192 4.14 -1.19 4.37
CA VAL A 192 3.83 -1.95 3.16
C VAL A 192 3.70 -1.04 1.94
N MET A 193 3.00 0.09 2.08
CA MET A 193 2.88 1.07 1.01
C MET A 193 4.23 1.71 0.70
N THR A 194 5.07 1.96 1.71
CA THR A 194 6.46 2.42 1.50
C THR A 194 7.28 1.45 0.65
N LEU A 195 7.12 0.14 0.88
CA LEU A 195 7.79 -0.90 0.10
C LEU A 195 7.24 -1.01 -1.33
N HIS A 196 5.93 -0.79 -1.52
CA HIS A 196 5.32 -0.70 -2.84
C HIS A 196 5.92 0.47 -3.63
N SER A 197 5.89 1.67 -3.05
CA SER A 197 6.44 2.88 -3.65
C SER A 197 7.95 2.81 -3.90
N PHE A 198 8.69 2.02 -3.12
CA PHE A 198 10.10 1.72 -3.41
C PHE A 198 10.27 1.07 -4.78
N SER A 199 9.46 0.05 -5.09
CA SER A 199 9.54 -0.69 -6.35
C SER A 199 9.16 0.19 -7.55
N GLU A 200 8.17 1.06 -7.38
CA GLU A 200 7.79 2.06 -8.39
C GLU A 200 8.90 3.09 -8.62
N GLY A 201 9.57 3.54 -7.55
CA GLY A 201 10.73 4.42 -7.64
C GLY A 201 11.85 3.82 -8.50
N VAL A 202 12.14 2.53 -8.34
CA VAL A 202 13.10 1.83 -9.20
C VAL A 202 12.61 1.83 -10.65
N GLY A 203 11.33 1.55 -10.90
CA GLY A 203 10.73 1.60 -12.24
C GLY A 203 10.88 2.98 -12.91
N ILE A 204 10.63 4.06 -12.17
CA ILE A 204 10.84 5.44 -12.63
C ILE A 204 12.31 5.63 -13.03
N GLY A 205 13.26 5.29 -12.15
CA GLY A 205 14.68 5.46 -12.44
C GLY A 205 15.16 4.67 -13.67
N VAL A 206 14.75 3.41 -13.78
CA VAL A 206 15.08 2.54 -14.92
C VAL A 206 14.49 3.09 -16.22
N SER A 207 13.26 3.61 -16.19
CA SER A 207 12.58 4.17 -17.38
C SER A 207 13.25 5.44 -17.94
N PHE A 208 13.95 6.20 -17.09
CA PHE A 208 14.78 7.32 -17.53
C PHE A 208 16.14 6.90 -18.11
N GLY A 209 16.51 5.62 -17.98
CA GLY A 209 17.73 5.06 -18.54
C GLY A 209 17.66 4.82 -20.05
N GLY A 210 18.82 4.78 -20.71
CA GLY A 210 18.93 4.43 -22.13
C GLY A 210 18.74 5.58 -23.13
N VAL A 211 18.72 5.25 -24.42
CA VAL A 211 18.77 6.21 -25.54
C VAL A 211 17.50 7.06 -25.66
N HIS A 212 16.33 6.50 -25.29
CA HIS A 212 15.02 7.18 -25.32
C HIS A 212 14.48 7.49 -23.91
N GLY A 213 15.35 7.52 -22.90
CA GLY A 213 14.94 7.61 -21.50
C GLY A 213 14.17 8.87 -21.12
N SER A 214 14.35 9.98 -21.84
CA SER A 214 13.57 11.21 -21.59
C SER A 214 12.08 11.04 -21.87
N GLU A 215 11.72 10.48 -23.03
CA GLU A 215 10.32 10.32 -23.41
C GLU A 215 9.66 9.21 -22.59
N LEU A 216 10.34 8.06 -22.49
CA LEU A 216 9.85 6.92 -21.73
C LEU A 216 9.70 7.26 -20.24
N GLY A 217 10.70 7.90 -19.63
CA GLY A 217 10.66 8.23 -18.22
C GLY A 217 9.57 9.23 -17.86
N VAL A 218 9.35 10.25 -18.69
CA VAL A 218 8.24 11.20 -18.51
C VAL A 218 6.90 10.49 -18.64
N PHE A 219 6.76 9.64 -19.65
CA PHE A 219 5.55 8.87 -19.88
C PHE A 219 5.22 7.93 -18.70
N ILE A 220 6.19 7.14 -18.24
CA ILE A 220 6.03 6.21 -17.12
C ILE A 220 5.72 6.96 -15.82
N SER A 221 6.42 8.07 -15.56
CA SER A 221 6.17 8.89 -14.38
C SER A 221 4.77 9.52 -14.41
N ALA A 222 4.29 9.98 -15.56
CA ALA A 222 2.94 10.52 -15.69
C ALA A 222 1.87 9.44 -15.43
N SER A 223 2.07 8.24 -16.00
CA SER A 223 1.20 7.08 -15.77
C SER A 223 1.15 6.68 -14.28
N LEU A 224 2.31 6.62 -13.62
CA LEU A 224 2.40 6.35 -12.18
C LEU A 224 1.78 7.48 -11.34
N ALA A 225 1.95 8.74 -11.73
CA ALA A 225 1.33 9.85 -11.01
C ALA A 225 -0.21 9.71 -10.98
N VAL A 226 -0.81 9.28 -12.09
CA VAL A 226 -2.26 8.99 -12.16
C VAL A 226 -2.62 7.78 -11.29
N HIS A 227 -1.82 6.72 -11.33
CA HIS A 227 -1.99 5.50 -10.52
C HIS A 227 -1.98 5.77 -9.01
N ASN A 228 -1.12 6.67 -8.57
CA ASN A 228 -0.92 7.00 -7.17
C ASN A 228 -2.11 7.73 -6.53
N VAL A 229 -2.97 8.37 -7.32
CA VAL A 229 -4.17 9.04 -6.77
C VAL A 229 -5.14 8.02 -6.14
N PRO A 230 -5.56 6.94 -6.84
CA PRO A 230 -6.26 5.81 -6.23
C PRO A 230 -5.54 5.19 -5.02
N GLU A 231 -4.21 5.06 -5.07
CA GLU A 231 -3.43 4.51 -3.96
C GLU A 231 -3.52 5.40 -2.71
N GLY A 232 -3.37 6.71 -2.90
CA GLY A 232 -3.55 7.70 -1.84
C GLY A 232 -4.95 7.72 -1.25
N LEU A 233 -5.97 7.48 -2.08
CA LEU A 233 -7.35 7.31 -1.65
C LEU A 233 -7.44 6.10 -0.71
N ALA A 234 -6.81 4.97 -1.07
CA ALA A 234 -6.77 3.76 -0.24
C ALA A 234 -6.15 4.01 1.14
N ILE A 235 -5.07 4.79 1.20
CA ILE A 235 -4.41 5.16 2.46
C ILE A 235 -5.33 6.08 3.29
N ALA A 236 -5.93 7.10 2.67
CA ALA A 236 -6.81 8.04 3.35
C ALA A 236 -8.05 7.34 3.95
N VAL A 237 -8.63 6.41 3.19
CA VAL A 237 -9.72 5.50 3.57
C VAL A 237 -9.45 4.74 4.87
N VAL A 238 -8.18 4.41 5.15
CA VAL A 238 -7.77 3.74 6.39
C VAL A 238 -7.49 4.75 7.51
N LEU A 239 -6.78 5.84 7.22
CA LEU A 239 -6.30 6.77 8.24
C LEU A 239 -7.40 7.68 8.81
N LEU A 240 -8.35 8.11 7.97
CA LEU A 240 -9.41 9.05 8.33
C LEU A 240 -10.35 8.49 9.40
N PRO A 241 -10.87 7.26 9.28
CA PRO A 241 -11.58 6.60 10.36
C PRO A 241 -10.78 6.58 11.66
N ARG A 242 -9.46 6.41 11.62
CA ARG A 242 -8.62 6.32 12.83
C ARG A 242 -8.26 7.68 13.44
N GLY A 243 -9.01 8.71 13.07
CA GLY A 243 -8.95 10.05 13.64
C GLY A 243 -7.93 10.97 12.98
N ALA A 244 -7.25 10.56 11.89
CA ALA A 244 -6.42 11.49 11.14
C ALA A 244 -7.28 12.58 10.48
N SER A 245 -6.82 13.83 10.47
CA SER A 245 -7.43 14.85 9.62
C SER A 245 -7.11 14.59 8.15
N VAL A 246 -7.89 15.14 7.21
CA VAL A 246 -7.65 14.98 5.76
C VAL A 246 -6.25 15.41 5.36
N LEU A 247 -5.77 16.51 5.93
CA LEU A 247 -4.42 17.00 5.65
C LEU A 247 -3.34 16.10 6.25
N THR A 248 -3.61 15.52 7.42
CA THR A 248 -2.73 14.53 8.05
C THR A 248 -2.65 13.27 7.19
N ALA A 249 -3.80 12.77 6.70
CA ALA A 249 -3.87 11.64 5.79
C ALA A 249 -3.12 11.91 4.47
N ALA A 250 -3.27 13.10 3.89
CA ALA A 250 -2.53 13.50 2.69
C ALA A 250 -1.01 13.50 2.91
N VAL A 251 -0.53 14.06 4.03
CA VAL A 251 0.91 14.06 4.34
C VAL A 251 1.44 12.65 4.58
N TRP A 252 0.70 11.81 5.29
CA TRP A 252 1.08 10.40 5.47
C TRP A 252 1.09 9.63 4.14
N ALA A 253 0.13 9.89 3.25
CA ALA A 253 0.08 9.30 1.92
C ALA A 253 1.24 9.76 1.02
N ILE A 254 1.66 11.02 1.09
CA ILE A 254 2.90 11.48 0.41
C ILE A 254 4.12 10.82 1.04
N SER A 255 4.12 10.66 2.37
CA SER A 255 5.25 10.11 3.13
C SER A 255 5.52 8.65 2.78
N THR A 256 4.47 7.84 2.54
CA THR A 256 4.64 6.46 2.05
C THR A 256 5.27 6.43 0.66
N SER A 257 5.05 7.46 -0.16
CA SER A 257 5.58 7.54 -1.53
C SER A 257 6.93 8.22 -1.67
N LEU A 258 7.53 8.73 -0.57
CA LEU A 258 8.89 9.27 -0.57
C LEU A 258 9.98 8.32 -1.11
N PRO A 259 9.87 6.99 -1.03
CA PRO A 259 10.80 6.09 -1.70
C PRO A 259 10.85 6.29 -3.22
N GLN A 260 9.78 6.75 -3.89
CA GLN A 260 9.77 6.96 -5.35
C GLN A 260 10.90 7.88 -5.83
N PRO A 261 10.98 9.16 -5.40
CA PRO A 261 12.08 10.05 -5.79
C PRO A 261 13.44 9.61 -5.26
N LEU A 262 13.46 8.99 -4.07
CA LEU A 262 14.71 8.56 -3.43
C LEU A 262 15.33 7.36 -4.14
N MET A 263 14.52 6.46 -4.70
CA MET A 263 14.99 5.26 -5.40
C MET A 263 15.14 5.47 -6.91
N ALA A 264 14.39 6.41 -7.50
CA ALA A 264 14.54 6.74 -8.92
C ALA A 264 15.96 7.19 -9.28
N VAL A 265 16.59 8.01 -8.42
CA VAL A 265 17.96 8.51 -8.66
C VAL A 265 19.02 7.39 -8.68
N PRO A 266 19.17 6.55 -7.65
CA PRO A 266 20.13 5.45 -7.68
C PRO A 266 19.75 4.40 -8.75
N ALA A 267 18.47 4.13 -8.99
CA ALA A 267 18.06 3.22 -10.06
C ALA A 267 18.48 3.73 -11.45
N TYR A 268 18.34 5.04 -11.70
CA TYR A 268 18.83 5.67 -12.94
C TYR A 268 20.36 5.65 -13.07
N LEU A 269 21.10 5.84 -11.96
CA LEU A 269 22.56 5.79 -11.97
C LEU A 269 23.12 4.36 -12.13
N PHE A 270 22.42 3.38 -11.59
CA PHE A 270 22.89 1.99 -11.48
C PHE A 270 21.89 1.01 -12.10
N VAL A 271 21.29 1.36 -13.24
CA VAL A 271 20.26 0.57 -13.93
C VAL A 271 20.65 -0.92 -14.03
N HIS A 272 21.86 -1.21 -14.51
CA HIS A 272 22.37 -2.58 -14.67
C HIS A 272 22.47 -3.37 -13.36
N HIS A 273 22.56 -2.71 -12.21
CA HIS A 273 22.59 -3.38 -10.90
C HIS A 273 21.18 -3.69 -10.37
N PHE A 274 20.20 -2.87 -10.74
CA PHE A 274 18.81 -3.04 -10.31
C PHE A 274 18.03 -4.03 -11.18
N ILE A 275 18.33 -4.12 -12.49
CA ILE A 275 17.69 -5.07 -13.42
C ILE A 275 17.58 -6.50 -12.84
N PRO A 276 18.67 -7.17 -12.40
CA PRO A 276 18.57 -8.55 -11.93
C PRO A 276 17.86 -8.70 -10.58
N ILE A 277 17.80 -7.62 -9.79
CA ILE A 277 17.22 -7.58 -8.43
C ILE A 277 15.73 -7.22 -8.48
N LEU A 278 15.28 -6.52 -9.52
CA LEU A 278 13.92 -6.01 -9.64
C LEU A 278 12.84 -7.09 -9.43
N PRO A 279 12.93 -8.31 -10.01
CA PRO A 279 11.95 -9.37 -9.74
C PRO A 279 11.82 -9.73 -8.27
N VAL A 280 12.94 -9.73 -7.52
CA VAL A 280 12.91 -9.99 -6.06
C VAL A 280 12.19 -8.86 -5.33
N GLY A 281 12.43 -7.61 -5.72
CA GLY A 281 11.75 -6.43 -5.15
C GLY A 281 10.24 -6.42 -5.42
N LEU A 282 9.83 -6.70 -6.66
CA LEU A 282 8.43 -6.82 -7.06
C LEU A 282 7.73 -7.95 -6.30
N GLY A 283 8.37 -9.12 -6.22
CA GLY A 283 7.90 -10.22 -5.40
C GLY A 283 7.72 -9.84 -3.93
N PHE A 284 8.73 -9.18 -3.34
CA PHE A 284 8.70 -8.74 -1.94
C PHE A 284 7.52 -7.82 -1.64
N ALA A 285 7.32 -6.78 -2.46
CA ALA A 285 6.18 -5.88 -2.32
C ALA A 285 4.85 -6.64 -2.49
N GLY A 286 4.72 -7.47 -3.55
CA GLY A 286 3.49 -8.23 -3.81
C GLY A 286 3.13 -9.21 -2.70
N GLY A 287 4.10 -9.93 -2.14
CA GLY A 287 3.89 -10.86 -1.02
C GLY A 287 3.48 -10.15 0.28
N ALA A 288 4.12 -9.01 0.58
CA ALA A 288 3.79 -8.20 1.76
C ALA A 288 2.37 -7.59 1.65
N MET A 289 2.04 -7.01 0.49
CA MET A 289 0.74 -6.39 0.22
C MET A 289 -0.41 -7.41 0.27
N ALA A 290 -0.20 -8.60 -0.32
CA ALA A 290 -1.21 -9.67 -0.29
C ALA A 290 -1.54 -10.05 1.15
N TRP A 291 -0.54 -10.20 2.02
CA TRP A 291 -0.77 -10.56 3.41
C TRP A 291 -1.59 -9.49 4.15
N VAL A 292 -1.24 -8.21 4.03
CA VAL A 292 -1.98 -7.11 4.67
C VAL A 292 -3.42 -7.03 4.14
N ALA A 293 -3.60 -7.19 2.84
CA ALA A 293 -4.93 -7.16 2.24
C ALA A 293 -5.84 -8.26 2.80
N PHE A 294 -5.36 -9.51 2.85
CA PHE A 294 -6.17 -10.65 3.31
C PHE A 294 -6.36 -10.70 4.82
N PHE A 295 -5.30 -10.48 5.60
CA PHE A 295 -5.33 -10.75 7.04
C PHE A 295 -5.60 -9.53 7.91
N GLU A 296 -5.38 -8.31 7.41
CA GLU A 296 -5.69 -7.09 8.16
C GLU A 296 -6.95 -6.41 7.60
N LEU A 297 -6.93 -6.01 6.33
CA LEU A 297 -8.00 -5.20 5.76
C LEU A 297 -9.30 -5.98 5.55
N LEU A 298 -9.22 -7.16 4.93
CA LEU A 298 -10.41 -7.96 4.65
C LEU A 298 -11.05 -8.48 5.96
N SER A 299 -10.23 -8.90 6.92
CA SER A 299 -10.71 -9.33 8.24
C SER A 299 -11.49 -8.23 8.95
N GLU A 300 -10.92 -7.02 9.01
CA GLU A 300 -11.58 -5.87 9.66
C GLU A 300 -12.83 -5.42 8.89
N ALA A 301 -12.79 -5.46 7.55
CA ALA A 301 -13.97 -5.14 6.75
C ALA A 301 -15.15 -6.06 7.05
N VAL A 302 -14.90 -7.36 7.27
CA VAL A 302 -15.93 -8.33 7.69
C VAL A 302 -16.47 -8.01 9.08
N GLU A 303 -15.61 -7.61 10.02
CA GLU A 303 -16.01 -7.22 11.39
C GLU A 303 -16.94 -5.98 11.38
N ASP A 304 -16.61 -4.98 10.56
CA ASP A 304 -17.32 -3.69 10.51
C ASP A 304 -18.54 -3.66 9.57
N THR A 305 -18.66 -4.64 8.66
CA THR A 305 -19.83 -4.79 7.78
C THR A 305 -20.50 -6.17 7.94
N ASN A 306 -20.30 -7.05 6.97
CA ASN A 306 -20.64 -8.48 6.97
C ASN A 306 -19.91 -9.13 5.78
N LEU A 307 -19.80 -10.46 5.79
CA LEU A 307 -19.03 -11.20 4.79
C LEU A 307 -19.47 -10.92 3.33
N LEU A 308 -20.78 -10.90 3.05
CA LEU A 308 -21.29 -10.71 1.70
C LEU A 308 -20.96 -9.31 1.17
N THR A 309 -21.21 -8.28 1.98
CA THR A 309 -20.89 -6.89 1.62
C THR A 309 -19.40 -6.72 1.40
N THR A 310 -18.55 -7.24 2.29
CA THR A 310 -17.10 -7.19 2.15
C THR A 310 -16.63 -7.80 0.83
N ILE A 311 -17.07 -9.03 0.52
CA ILE A 311 -16.66 -9.75 -0.70
C ILE A 311 -17.10 -8.98 -1.95
N VAL A 312 -18.35 -8.53 -2.02
CA VAL A 312 -18.87 -7.81 -3.19
C VAL A 312 -18.10 -6.51 -3.43
N VAL A 313 -17.86 -5.74 -2.36
CA VAL A 313 -17.14 -4.46 -2.45
C VAL A 313 -15.67 -4.69 -2.81
N SER A 314 -14.99 -5.64 -2.18
CA SER A 314 -13.59 -5.94 -2.49
C SER A 314 -13.42 -6.47 -3.91
N LEU A 315 -14.34 -7.31 -4.40
CA LEU A 315 -14.29 -7.81 -5.78
C LEU A 315 -14.57 -6.72 -6.81
N CYS A 316 -15.59 -5.88 -6.60
CA CYS A 316 -15.83 -4.72 -7.45
C CYS A 316 -14.59 -3.82 -7.51
N SER A 317 -14.00 -3.51 -6.35
CA SER A 317 -12.80 -2.68 -6.27
C SER A 317 -11.59 -3.30 -6.94
N LEU A 318 -11.39 -4.61 -6.79
CA LEU A 318 -10.34 -5.37 -7.48
C LEU A 318 -10.51 -5.28 -9.00
N VAL A 319 -11.72 -5.51 -9.51
CA VAL A 319 -12.01 -5.43 -10.95
C VAL A 319 -11.81 -4.01 -11.48
N THR A 320 -12.26 -2.99 -10.74
CA THR A 320 -12.03 -1.59 -11.11
C THR A 320 -10.54 -1.27 -11.18
N MET A 321 -9.75 -1.75 -10.22
CA MET A 321 -8.30 -1.54 -10.21
C MET A 321 -7.61 -2.22 -11.40
N LEU A 322 -7.92 -3.49 -11.66
CA LEU A 322 -7.37 -4.22 -12.82
C LEU A 322 -7.77 -3.56 -14.14
N PHE A 323 -9.01 -3.09 -14.26
CA PHE A 323 -9.47 -2.36 -15.44
C PHE A 323 -8.71 -1.03 -15.62
N ALA A 324 -8.53 -0.27 -14.54
CA ALA A 324 -7.76 0.97 -14.59
C ALA A 324 -6.30 0.72 -15.01
N GLN A 325 -5.65 -0.30 -14.45
CA GLN A 325 -4.29 -0.70 -14.84
C GLN A 325 -4.20 -1.09 -16.31
N HIS A 326 -5.16 -1.89 -16.79
CA HIS A 326 -5.22 -2.30 -18.18
C HIS A 326 -5.35 -1.10 -19.14
N MET A 327 -6.22 -0.14 -18.83
CA MET A 327 -6.37 1.09 -19.63
C MET A 327 -5.10 1.94 -19.64
N ILE A 328 -4.39 2.03 -18.52
CA ILE A 328 -3.10 2.74 -18.44
C ILE A 328 -2.03 2.02 -19.27
N GLU A 329 -1.95 0.70 -19.20
CA GLU A 329 -1.01 -0.10 -19.99
C GLU A 329 -1.28 0.00 -21.49
N GLU A 330 -2.55 -0.08 -21.94
CA GLU A 330 -2.87 0.08 -23.36
C GLU A 330 -2.49 1.46 -23.88
N GLY A 331 -2.80 2.52 -23.10
CA GLY A 331 -2.40 3.88 -23.43
C GLY A 331 -0.87 4.11 -23.43
N SER A 332 -0.11 3.23 -22.77
CA SER A 332 1.37 3.28 -22.79
C SER A 332 2.02 2.66 -24.01
N ARG A 333 1.32 1.78 -24.71
CA ARG A 333 1.84 1.04 -25.87
C ARG A 333 1.47 1.68 -27.21
N SER A 334 0.52 2.63 -27.22
CA SER A 334 0.04 3.37 -28.39
C SER A 334 0.82 4.67 -28.63
#